data_AF-A0A3N9P0S2-F1
#
_entry.id   AF-A0A3N9P0S2-F1
#
_cell.length_a   1.000
_cell.length_b   1.000
_cell.length_c   1.000
_cell.angle_alpha   90.00
_cell.angle_beta   90.00
_cell.angle_gamma   90.00
#
_symmetry.space_group_name_H-M   'P 1'
#
loop_
_entity.id
_entity.type
_entity.pdbx_description
1 polymer ?
#
loop_
_entity_poly.entity_id
_entity_poly.type
_entity_poly.pdbx_seq_one_letter_code
_entity_poly.pdbx_strand_id
1 'polypeptide(L)'
;MKIQVKSNVSWVGKIDWELKKFHGDEYSTHKGSTYNSYLIREEKVVLIDTVWKPFAKEFVENLSKEIDLEKIDYIIANHAEIDHSGALPELMREIPDTPIYCTKNALDSIKGHYHQDWNFVVVKTGDTLEIGNGKKLIFIEAPMLHWPDSMFEYLTEDNILFSNDAFGQ
;
A
#
# COMPACT_ATOMS: atom_id res chain seq x y z
N MET A 1 4.42 6.57 14.03
CA MET A 1 3.24 7.05 14.80
C MET A 1 2.02 6.43 14.17
N LYS A 2 1.38 5.46 14.81
CA LYS A 2 0.12 4.88 14.35
C LYS A 2 -1.07 5.77 14.72
N ILE A 3 -2.01 5.95 13.79
CA ILE A 3 -3.28 6.64 14.05
C ILE A 3 -4.44 5.69 13.72
N GLN A 4 -5.40 5.53 14.64
CA GLN A 4 -6.59 4.72 14.37
C GLN A 4 -7.50 5.48 13.38
N VAL A 5 -7.86 4.82 12.27
CA VAL A 5 -8.78 5.37 11.26
C VAL A 5 -10.21 5.00 11.63
N LYS A 6 -10.49 3.69 11.71
CA LYS A 6 -11.80 3.14 12.07
C LYS A 6 -11.63 1.68 12.47
N SER A 7 -12.33 1.24 13.51
CA SER A 7 -12.32 -0.17 13.93
C SER A 7 -10.88 -0.69 14.08
N ASN A 8 -10.52 -1.76 13.35
CA ASN A 8 -9.20 -2.38 13.35
C ASN A 8 -8.27 -1.87 12.23
N VAL A 9 -8.63 -0.76 11.58
CA VAL A 9 -7.85 -0.10 10.53
C VAL A 9 -7.05 1.04 11.14
N SER A 10 -5.74 1.02 10.93
CA SER A 10 -4.83 2.06 11.41
C SER A 10 -3.97 2.60 10.28
N TRP A 11 -3.77 3.90 10.26
CA TRP A 11 -2.78 4.55 9.43
C TRP A 11 -1.38 4.33 10.03
N VAL A 12 -0.45 3.90 9.18
CA VAL A 12 0.96 3.63 9.49
C VAL A 12 1.91 4.31 8.48
N GLY A 13 1.41 5.29 7.74
CA GLY A 13 2.14 6.00 6.69
C GLY A 13 3.17 7.03 7.20
N LYS A 14 3.48 7.99 6.32
CA LYS A 14 4.48 9.03 6.54
C LYS A 14 3.93 10.42 6.20
N ILE A 15 4.22 11.40 7.06
CA ILE A 15 3.98 12.82 6.78
C ILE A 15 5.31 13.45 6.33
N ASP A 16 5.29 14.15 5.20
CA ASP A 16 6.45 14.82 4.62
C ASP A 16 6.17 16.33 4.46
N TRP A 17 6.51 17.07 5.50
CA TRP A 17 6.38 18.53 5.52
C TRP A 17 7.41 19.24 4.63
N GLU A 18 8.50 18.56 4.25
CA GLU A 18 9.63 19.15 3.55
C GLU A 18 9.53 19.01 2.03
N LEU A 19 8.63 18.16 1.52
CA LEU A 19 8.38 18.00 0.10
C LEU A 19 7.99 19.34 -0.55
N LYS A 20 8.76 19.72 -1.57
CA LYS A 20 8.50 20.92 -2.39
C LYS A 20 8.20 20.61 -3.84
N LYS A 21 8.62 19.45 -4.33
CA LYS A 21 8.63 19.09 -5.74
C LYS A 21 8.34 17.60 -5.90
N PHE A 22 7.56 17.27 -6.91
CA PHE A 22 7.14 15.92 -7.25
C PHE A 22 7.20 15.75 -8.78
N HIS A 23 7.41 14.52 -9.25
CA HIS A 23 7.68 14.22 -10.67
C HIS A 23 8.79 15.08 -11.29
N GLY A 24 9.90 15.23 -10.59
CA GLY A 24 10.99 16.14 -10.99
C GLY A 24 10.66 17.58 -10.60
N ASP A 25 10.56 18.48 -11.59
CA ASP A 25 10.20 19.88 -11.40
C ASP A 25 8.76 20.21 -11.87
N GLU A 26 8.03 19.21 -12.36
CA GLU A 26 6.75 19.40 -13.06
C GLU A 26 5.58 19.68 -12.10
N TYR A 27 5.66 19.20 -10.86
CA TYR A 27 4.63 19.42 -9.85
C TYR A 27 5.23 20.00 -8.57
N SER A 28 4.77 21.19 -8.16
CA SER A 28 5.23 21.85 -6.95
C SER A 28 4.24 21.65 -5.80
N THR A 29 4.74 21.22 -4.64
CA THR A 29 3.95 21.06 -3.41
C THR A 29 4.29 22.19 -2.44
N HIS A 30 3.31 23.03 -2.10
CA HIS A 30 3.52 24.17 -1.21
C HIS A 30 3.14 23.89 0.25
N LYS A 31 2.60 22.70 0.53
CA LYS A 31 2.09 22.29 1.84
C LYS A 31 2.64 20.93 2.30
N GLY A 32 3.73 20.47 1.69
CA GLY A 32 4.21 19.10 1.84
C GLY A 32 3.29 18.09 1.17
N SER A 33 3.41 16.83 1.58
CA SER A 33 2.50 15.73 1.21
C SER A 33 2.50 14.66 2.32
N THR A 34 1.71 13.61 2.13
CA THR A 34 1.68 12.41 2.98
C THR A 34 1.63 11.16 2.11
N TYR A 35 2.35 10.11 2.50
CA TYR A 35 2.29 8.80 1.87
C TYR A 35 1.52 7.88 2.79
N ASN A 36 0.28 7.54 2.42
CA ASN A 36 -0.65 6.85 3.29
C ASN A 36 -0.54 5.33 3.10
N SER A 37 -0.12 4.65 4.16
CA SER A 37 -0.17 3.19 4.26
C SER A 37 -1.07 2.81 5.42
N TYR A 38 -1.80 1.70 5.28
CA TYR A 38 -2.79 1.26 6.25
C TYR A 38 -2.53 -0.17 6.71
N LEU A 39 -2.72 -0.43 8.00
CA LEU A 39 -2.64 -1.74 8.61
C LEU A 39 -4.02 -2.15 9.12
N ILE A 40 -4.58 -3.23 8.55
CA ILE A 40 -5.83 -3.86 8.96
C ILE A 40 -5.48 -5.07 9.84
N ARG A 41 -6.08 -5.18 11.01
CA ARG A 41 -5.83 -6.28 11.97
C ARG A 41 -7.11 -7.02 12.31
N GLU A 42 -7.51 -7.93 11.43
CA GLU A 42 -8.61 -8.87 11.67
C GLU A 42 -8.05 -10.25 12.05
N GLU A 43 -8.69 -11.36 11.67
CA GLU A 43 -8.06 -12.69 11.80
C GLU A 43 -6.81 -12.79 10.92
N LYS A 44 -6.81 -12.04 9.82
CA LYS A 44 -5.67 -11.80 8.95
C LYS A 44 -5.19 -10.36 9.07
N VAL A 45 -3.88 -10.19 9.03
CA VAL A 45 -3.23 -8.88 9.03
C VAL A 45 -2.90 -8.48 7.61
N VAL A 46 -3.39 -7.31 7.20
CA VAL A 46 -3.17 -6.78 5.85
C VAL A 46 -2.48 -5.43 5.93
N LEU A 47 -1.38 -5.30 5.19
CA LEU A 47 -0.75 -4.02 4.91
C LEU A 47 -1.20 -3.53 3.53
N ILE A 48 -1.71 -2.30 3.46
CA ILE A 48 -2.11 -1.63 2.22
C ILE A 48 -1.10 -0.55 1.90
N ASP A 49 -0.47 -0.70 0.73
CA ASP A 49 0.60 0.14 0.19
C ASP A 49 1.75 0.36 1.19
N THR A 50 2.77 1.09 0.76
CA THR A 50 3.89 1.49 1.62
C THR A 50 4.09 3.01 1.55
N VAL A 51 5.33 3.48 1.48
CA VAL A 51 5.64 4.91 1.40
C VAL A 51 6.77 5.17 0.42
N TRP A 52 7.06 6.44 0.19
CA TRP A 52 8.10 6.86 -0.72
C TRP A 52 9.48 6.33 -0.34
N LYS A 53 10.22 5.89 -1.36
CA LYS A 53 11.54 5.24 -1.23
C LYS A 53 12.52 5.93 -0.26
N PRO A 54 12.64 7.27 -0.20
CA PRO A 54 13.53 7.92 0.77
C PRO A 54 13.19 7.61 2.23
N PHE A 55 11.93 7.29 2.53
CA PHE A 55 11.44 6.97 3.87
C PHE A 55 11.33 5.46 4.12
N ALA A 56 11.83 4.61 3.22
CA ALA A 56 11.66 3.15 3.30
C ALA A 56 12.14 2.55 4.63
N LYS A 57 13.35 2.89 5.06
CA LYS A 57 13.92 2.39 6.33
C LYS A 57 13.12 2.85 7.54
N GLU A 58 12.80 4.15 7.59
CA GLU A 58 11.99 4.72 8.68
C GLU A 58 10.62 4.05 8.75
N PHE A 59 9.99 3.80 7.61
CA PHE A 59 8.70 3.12 7.53
C PHE A 59 8.76 1.71 8.10
N VAL A 60 9.71 0.89 7.67
CA VAL A 60 9.86 -0.49 8.17
C VAL A 60 10.21 -0.50 9.66
N GLU A 61 11.10 0.39 10.12
CA GLU A 61 11.43 0.54 11.54
C GLU A 61 10.24 1.00 12.39
N ASN A 62 9.35 1.82 11.84
CA ASN A 62 8.13 2.24 12.52
C ASN A 62 7.10 1.11 12.53
N LEU A 63 6.92 0.42 11.41
CA LEU A 63 6.00 -0.69 11.29
C LEU A 63 6.36 -1.84 12.25
N SER A 64 7.65 -2.17 12.40
CA SER A 64 8.13 -3.22 13.31
C SER A 64 7.90 -2.90 14.80
N LYS A 65 7.75 -1.62 15.16
CA LYS A 65 7.34 -1.19 16.51
C LYS A 65 5.84 -1.37 16.74
N GLU A 66 5.03 -1.34 15.68
CA GLU A 66 3.57 -1.46 15.76
C GLU A 66 3.09 -2.91 15.66
N ILE A 67 3.84 -3.76 14.94
CA ILE A 67 3.56 -5.17 14.77
C ILE A 67 4.85 -5.96 14.49
N ASP A 68 4.87 -7.21 14.95
CA ASP A 68 5.82 -8.21 14.46
C ASP A 68 5.59 -8.45 12.96
N LEU A 69 6.58 -8.13 12.13
CA LEU A 69 6.44 -8.11 10.67
C LEU A 69 6.01 -9.48 10.11
N GLU A 70 6.46 -10.58 10.71
CA GLU A 70 6.09 -11.94 10.31
C GLU A 70 4.60 -12.25 10.48
N LYS A 71 3.85 -11.41 11.22
CA LYS A 71 2.41 -11.55 11.37
C LYS A 71 1.62 -10.92 10.23
N ILE A 72 2.25 -10.20 9.32
CA ILE A 72 1.57 -9.63 8.14
C ILE A 72 1.26 -10.78 7.19
N ASP A 73 -0.01 -11.15 7.07
CA ASP A 73 -0.44 -12.23 6.18
C ASP A 73 -0.41 -11.80 4.71
N TYR A 74 -0.82 -10.56 4.43
CA TYR A 74 -1.03 -10.05 3.07
C TYR A 74 -0.50 -8.62 2.91
N ILE A 75 0.11 -8.33 1.76
CA ILE A 75 0.42 -6.98 1.31
C ILE A 75 -0.45 -6.67 0.08
N ILE A 76 -1.13 -5.53 0.07
CA ILE A 76 -1.85 -5.02 -1.10
C ILE A 76 -1.01 -3.90 -1.71
N ALA A 77 -0.73 -3.99 -3.01
CA ALA A 77 -0.05 -2.95 -3.76
C ALA A 77 -1.00 -2.40 -4.83
N ASN A 78 -1.68 -1.30 -4.50
CA ASN A 78 -2.68 -0.67 -5.36
C ASN A 78 -2.06 0.01 -6.57
N HIS A 79 -0.88 0.57 -6.38
CA HIS A 79 -0.18 1.34 -7.39
C HIS A 79 1.34 1.24 -7.15
N ALA A 80 2.10 1.02 -8.23
CA ALA A 80 3.52 0.72 -8.15
C ALA A 80 4.42 1.94 -8.36
N GLU A 81 3.89 3.17 -8.38
CA GLU A 81 4.74 4.34 -8.34
C GLU A 81 5.54 4.38 -7.02
N ILE A 82 6.76 4.94 -7.09
CA ILE A 82 7.76 4.80 -6.03
C ILE A 82 7.40 5.51 -4.73
N ASP A 83 6.43 6.42 -4.74
CA ASP A 83 5.89 7.15 -3.59
C ASP A 83 4.92 6.32 -2.74
N HIS A 84 4.36 5.24 -3.32
CA HIS A 84 3.53 4.26 -2.61
C HIS A 84 4.23 2.93 -2.42
N SER A 85 5.00 2.48 -3.41
CA SER A 85 5.66 1.16 -3.39
C SER A 85 7.13 1.21 -2.98
N GLY A 86 7.67 2.41 -2.74
CA GLY A 86 9.10 2.65 -2.56
C GLY A 86 9.75 1.94 -1.39
N ALA A 87 8.98 1.59 -0.35
CA ALA A 87 9.48 0.86 0.80
C ALA A 87 9.34 -0.66 0.67
N LEU A 88 8.65 -1.16 -0.36
CA LEU A 88 8.45 -2.59 -0.58
C LEU A 88 9.78 -3.37 -0.63
N PRO A 89 10.86 -2.91 -1.30
CA PRO A 89 12.14 -3.62 -1.27
C PRO A 89 12.80 -3.71 0.10
N GLU A 90 12.55 -2.76 1.01
CA GLU A 90 13.09 -2.82 2.37
C GLU A 90 12.24 -3.77 3.22
N LEU A 91 10.90 -3.68 3.11
CA LEU A 91 9.97 -4.55 3.83
C LEU A 91 10.15 -6.03 3.45
N MET A 92 10.26 -6.32 2.15
CA MET A 92 10.37 -7.69 1.65
C MET A 92 11.73 -8.34 1.90
N ARG A 93 12.73 -7.62 2.43
CA ARG A 93 13.94 -8.26 2.97
C ARG A 93 13.68 -8.96 4.29
N GLU A 94 12.75 -8.42 5.08
CA GLU A 94 12.38 -8.97 6.39
C GLU A 94 11.35 -10.09 6.24
N ILE A 95 10.43 -9.96 5.28
CA ILE A 95 9.30 -10.90 5.09
C ILE A 95 9.14 -11.37 3.62
N PRO A 96 10.16 -12.01 3.02
CA PRO A 96 10.27 -12.24 1.57
C PRO A 96 9.18 -13.12 0.95
N ASP A 97 8.56 -14.00 1.74
CA ASP A 97 7.56 -14.97 1.26
C ASP A 97 6.11 -14.44 1.35
N THR A 98 5.92 -13.25 1.94
CA THR A 98 4.59 -12.65 2.13
C THR A 98 3.94 -12.38 0.78
N PRO A 99 2.71 -12.87 0.54
CA PRO A 99 2.02 -12.66 -0.73
C PRO A 99 1.65 -11.18 -0.95
N ILE A 100 1.94 -10.69 -2.15
CA ILE A 100 1.60 -9.34 -2.60
C ILE A 100 0.46 -9.42 -3.61
N TYR A 101 -0.71 -8.89 -3.24
CA TYR A 101 -1.89 -8.81 -4.09
C TYR A 101 -1.85 -7.52 -4.90
N CYS A 102 -1.94 -7.64 -6.22
CA CYS A 102 -1.84 -6.51 -7.14
C CYS A 102 -2.48 -6.82 -8.50
N THR A 103 -2.67 -5.82 -9.35
CA THR A 103 -3.14 -6.05 -10.73
C THR A 103 -2.07 -6.74 -11.58
N LYS A 104 -2.47 -7.27 -12.73
CA LYS A 104 -1.50 -7.82 -13.71
C LYS A 104 -0.49 -6.76 -14.17
N ASN A 105 -0.94 -5.51 -14.35
CA ASN A 105 -0.06 -4.42 -14.77
C ASN A 105 0.84 -3.96 -13.61
N ALA A 106 0.38 -4.04 -12.35
CA ALA A 106 1.21 -3.76 -11.19
C ALA A 106 2.36 -4.75 -11.06
N LEU A 107 2.13 -6.04 -11.34
CA LEU A 107 3.20 -7.03 -11.42
C LEU A 107 4.32 -6.58 -12.37
N ASP A 108 3.96 -6.12 -13.56
CA ASP A 108 4.91 -5.63 -14.56
C ASP A 108 5.62 -4.35 -14.07
N SER A 109 4.88 -3.38 -13.51
CA SER A 109 5.45 -2.15 -12.96
C SER A 109 6.41 -2.40 -11.79
N ILE A 110 6.04 -3.24 -10.82
CA ILE A 110 6.85 -3.58 -9.64
C ILE A 110 8.13 -4.30 -10.07
N LYS A 111 8.03 -5.27 -10.99
CA LYS A 111 9.19 -5.94 -11.58
C LYS A 111 10.08 -4.97 -12.36
N GLY A 112 9.48 -3.99 -13.03
CA GLY A 112 10.18 -2.91 -13.72
C GLY A 112 10.99 -2.01 -12.78
N HIS A 113 10.42 -1.64 -11.62
CA HIS A 113 11.08 -0.77 -10.64
C HIS A 113 12.16 -1.47 -9.81
N TYR A 114 11.90 -2.72 -9.40
CA TYR A 114 12.67 -3.37 -8.34
C TYR A 114 13.40 -4.63 -8.77
N HIS A 115 13.05 -5.21 -9.92
CA HIS A 115 13.66 -6.42 -10.47
C HIS A 115 13.61 -7.61 -9.49
N GLN A 116 12.51 -7.74 -8.76
CA GLN A 116 12.26 -8.81 -7.80
C GLN A 116 11.15 -9.75 -8.28
N ASP A 117 11.26 -11.02 -7.92
CA ASP A 117 10.26 -12.05 -8.24
C ASP A 117 9.64 -12.59 -6.93
N TRP A 118 9.02 -11.68 -6.17
CA TRP A 118 8.29 -12.02 -4.95
C TRP A 118 7.04 -12.86 -5.24
N ASN A 119 6.39 -13.33 -4.18
CA ASN A 119 5.13 -14.06 -4.24
C ASN A 119 3.96 -13.14 -4.64
N PHE A 120 3.77 -12.91 -5.93
CA PHE A 120 2.69 -12.07 -6.44
C PHE A 120 1.39 -12.85 -6.67
N VAL A 121 0.28 -12.28 -6.23
CA VAL A 121 -1.08 -12.78 -6.45
C VAL A 121 -1.84 -11.75 -7.30
N VAL A 122 -2.14 -12.11 -8.56
CA VAL A 122 -2.86 -11.21 -9.47
C VAL A 122 -4.35 -11.22 -9.16
N VAL A 123 -4.92 -10.03 -8.99
CA VAL A 123 -6.36 -9.81 -8.77
C VAL A 123 -7.00 -9.03 -9.91
N LYS A 124 -8.31 -9.15 -10.04
CA LYS A 124 -9.18 -8.43 -10.97
C LYS A 124 -10.36 -7.79 -10.26
N THR A 125 -11.08 -6.94 -10.99
CA THR A 125 -12.31 -6.35 -10.49
C THR A 125 -13.32 -7.41 -10.04
N GLY A 126 -13.77 -7.29 -8.80
CA GLY A 126 -14.74 -8.20 -8.17
C GLY A 126 -14.11 -9.41 -7.46
N ASP A 127 -12.81 -9.65 -7.63
CA ASP A 127 -12.11 -10.63 -6.79
C ASP A 127 -12.15 -10.20 -5.32
N THR A 128 -12.13 -11.18 -4.42
CA THR A 128 -12.25 -10.93 -2.99
C THR A 128 -11.19 -11.65 -2.18
N LEU A 129 -10.76 -11.02 -1.09
CA LEU A 129 -9.86 -11.60 -0.09
C LEU A 129 -10.53 -11.54 1.29
N GLU A 130 -10.92 -12.70 1.81
CA GLU A 130 -11.45 -12.83 3.17
C GLU A 130 -10.34 -12.59 4.19
N ILE A 131 -10.59 -11.69 5.16
CA ILE A 131 -9.61 -11.32 6.19
C ILE A 131 -10.08 -11.66 7.61
N GLY A 132 -11.24 -12.32 7.72
CA GLY A 132 -11.83 -12.78 8.98
C GLY A 132 -12.91 -11.87 9.55
N ASN A 133 -13.57 -12.32 10.62
CA ASN A 133 -14.65 -11.58 11.30
C ASN A 133 -15.80 -11.12 10.37
N GLY A 134 -16.05 -11.87 9.28
CA GLY A 134 -17.05 -11.52 8.27
C GLY A 134 -16.64 -10.37 7.34
N LYS A 135 -15.37 -9.92 7.40
CA LYS A 135 -14.82 -8.87 6.55
C LYS A 135 -13.99 -9.45 5.41
N LYS A 136 -14.06 -8.75 4.28
CA LYS A 136 -13.24 -9.02 3.11
C LYS A 136 -12.87 -7.74 2.39
N LEU A 137 -11.79 -7.82 1.62
CA LEU A 137 -11.42 -6.83 0.62
C LEU A 137 -12.05 -7.23 -0.72
N ILE A 138 -12.59 -6.25 -1.45
CA ILE A 138 -13.09 -6.40 -2.81
C ILE A 138 -12.21 -5.53 -3.72
N PHE A 139 -11.51 -6.15 -4.67
CA PHE A 139 -10.60 -5.44 -5.56
C PHE A 139 -11.33 -4.82 -6.75
N ILE A 140 -10.88 -3.65 -7.18
CA ILE A 140 -11.47 -2.86 -8.27
C ILE A 140 -10.34 -2.31 -9.12
N GLU A 141 -10.16 -2.82 -10.34
CA GLU A 141 -9.17 -2.29 -11.27
C GLU A 141 -9.56 -0.88 -11.71
N ALA A 142 -8.59 0.04 -11.69
CA ALA A 142 -8.77 1.44 -12.05
C ALA A 142 -7.67 1.88 -13.05
N PRO A 143 -7.52 1.18 -14.19
CA PRO A 143 -6.42 1.44 -15.11
C PRO A 143 -6.48 2.86 -15.65
N MET A 144 -5.31 3.49 -15.74
CA MET A 144 -5.13 4.90 -16.13
C MET A 144 -5.75 5.90 -15.15
N LEU A 145 -5.97 5.50 -13.89
CA LEU A 145 -6.30 6.38 -12.77
C LEU A 145 -5.22 6.28 -11.66
N HIS A 146 -3.98 6.68 -11.91
CA HIS A 146 -3.49 7.35 -13.14
C HIS A 146 -2.47 6.55 -13.96
N TRP A 147 -2.04 5.37 -13.50
CA TRP A 147 -1.18 4.46 -14.27
C TRP A 147 -1.95 3.21 -14.72
N PRO A 148 -1.40 2.43 -15.67
CA PRO A 148 -2.02 1.17 -16.11
C PRO A 148 -2.26 0.16 -14.98
N ASP A 149 -1.50 0.27 -13.89
CA ASP A 149 -1.50 -0.67 -12.78
C ASP A 149 -2.48 -0.35 -11.65
N SER A 150 -3.00 0.88 -11.62
CA SER A 150 -3.80 1.40 -10.52
C SER A 150 -5.04 0.54 -10.26
N MET A 151 -5.29 0.27 -8.98
CA MET A 151 -6.52 -0.34 -8.47
C MET A 151 -6.91 0.27 -7.13
N PHE A 152 -8.13 -0.04 -6.71
CA PHE A 152 -8.66 0.26 -5.38
C PHE A 152 -9.10 -1.05 -4.72
N GLU A 153 -9.30 -0.99 -3.42
CA GLU A 153 -9.93 -2.04 -2.66
C GLU A 153 -10.96 -1.49 -1.66
N TYR A 154 -12.08 -2.19 -1.58
CA TYR A 154 -13.16 -1.88 -0.65
C TYR A 154 -13.19 -2.88 0.50
N LEU A 155 -13.11 -2.38 1.73
CA LEU A 155 -13.27 -3.18 2.95
C LEU A 155 -14.74 -3.23 3.36
N THR A 156 -15.30 -4.44 3.34
CA THR A 156 -16.68 -4.68 3.78
C THR A 156 -16.86 -4.45 5.28
N GLU A 157 -18.11 -4.26 5.71
CA GLU A 157 -18.53 -3.93 7.09
C GLU A 157 -18.05 -2.56 7.60
N ASP A 158 -16.75 -2.26 7.50
CA ASP A 158 -16.22 -0.96 7.85
C ASP A 158 -16.51 0.11 6.78
N ASN A 159 -16.92 -0.29 5.57
CA ASN A 159 -17.31 0.58 4.46
C ASN A 159 -16.22 1.62 4.14
N ILE A 160 -14.98 1.14 3.97
CA ILE A 160 -13.81 1.97 3.64
C ILE A 160 -13.38 1.64 2.21
N LEU A 161 -13.20 2.67 1.39
CA LEU A 161 -12.56 2.54 0.08
C LEU A 161 -11.12 3.06 0.19
N PHE A 162 -10.16 2.18 -0.03
CA PHE A 162 -8.76 2.55 -0.18
C PHE A 162 -8.54 2.88 -1.66
N SER A 163 -8.37 4.17 -1.95
CA SER A 163 -8.46 4.72 -3.32
C SER A 163 -7.11 5.15 -3.89
N ASN A 164 -6.02 4.85 -3.18
CA ASN A 164 -4.67 5.25 -3.56
C ASN A 164 -4.62 6.76 -3.96
N ASP A 165 -4.14 7.14 -5.14
CA ASP A 165 -4.07 8.55 -5.57
C ASP A 165 -5.43 9.19 -5.82
N ALA A 166 -6.45 8.40 -6.18
CA ALA A 166 -7.75 8.95 -6.48
C ALA A 166 -8.35 9.59 -5.22
N PHE A 167 -8.85 10.83 -5.38
CA PHE A 167 -9.40 11.65 -4.29
C PHE A 167 -8.37 12.15 -3.25
N GLY A 168 -7.07 11.96 -3.50
CA GLY A 168 -5.98 12.62 -2.76
C GLY A 168 -5.92 14.15 -2.98
N GLN A 169 -5.07 14.83 -2.21
CA GLN A 169 -4.83 16.28 -2.29
C GLN A 169 -3.33 16.60 -2.29
#